data_AF-A0A8X8YUU0-F1
#
_entry.id   AF-A0A8X8YUU0-F1
#
_cell.length_a   1.000
_cell.length_b   1.000
_cell.length_c   1.000
_cell.angle_alpha   90.00
_cell.angle_beta   90.00
_cell.angle_gamma   90.00
#
_symmetry.space_group_name_H-M   'P 1'
#
loop_
_entity.id
_entity.type
_entity.pdbx_description
1 polymer ?
#
loop_
_entity_poly.entity_id
_entity_poly.type
_entity_poly.pdbx_seq_one_letter_code
_entity_poly.pdbx_strand_id
1 'polypeptide(L)'
;MATPLLILTILSLVAAGIDAGHNVTISLLDSAIARGADGTPPAYAYSPGFGDGVDNWHVFLENVDDCLNRCRYPLGSSAKLISTKNGSVPFEGMLNNNSTFNPDFYNWHMFKIFYCDGSSFMSNVEDVDTKHNLTYRGARIYDAMMEELLPIGMGNAKNALLSGTSAGGLATILHCDKFQSLFHKTTRVKFVSDTGFFVHGQDYLD
;
A
#
# COMPACT_ATOMS: atom_id res chain seq x y z
N MET A 1 -2.51 63.38 28.44
CA MET A 1 -1.67 62.18 28.29
C MET A 1 -2.59 61.04 27.89
N ALA A 2 -2.62 60.69 26.60
CA ALA A 2 -3.43 59.61 26.06
C ALA A 2 -2.49 58.55 25.49
N THR A 3 -2.46 57.39 26.13
CA THR A 3 -1.79 56.18 25.66
C THR A 3 -2.58 55.55 24.51
N PRO A 4 -2.00 55.29 23.33
CA PRO A 4 -2.69 54.54 22.30
C PRO A 4 -2.58 53.04 22.61
N LEU A 5 -3.73 52.37 22.67
CA LEU A 5 -3.85 50.92 22.71
C LEU A 5 -3.35 50.36 21.37
N LEU A 6 -2.21 49.66 21.38
CA LEU A 6 -1.73 48.91 20.23
C LEU A 6 -2.59 47.64 20.11
N ILE A 7 -3.56 47.63 19.19
CA ILE A 7 -4.32 46.42 18.86
C ILE A 7 -3.38 45.50 18.07
N LEU A 8 -2.79 44.53 18.76
CA LEU A 8 -2.09 43.40 18.15
C LEU A 8 -3.15 42.47 17.53
N THR A 9 -3.46 42.66 16.26
CA THR A 9 -4.20 41.66 15.49
C THR A 9 -3.26 40.47 15.24
N ILE A 10 -3.36 39.45 16.08
CA ILE A 10 -2.77 38.14 15.82
C ILE A 10 -3.53 37.57 14.62
N LEU A 11 -2.90 37.61 13.44
CA LEU A 11 -3.35 36.87 12.28
C LEU A 11 -3.04 35.39 12.57
N SER A 12 -3.96 34.70 13.26
CA SER A 12 -3.91 33.25 13.37
C SER A 12 -4.10 32.67 11.97
N LEU A 13 -2.98 32.33 11.33
CA LEU A 13 -2.99 31.49 10.15
C LEU A 13 -3.51 30.12 10.62
N VAL A 14 -4.82 29.93 10.56
CA VAL A 14 -5.41 28.60 10.65
C VAL A 14 -5.01 27.93 9.35
N ALA A 15 -3.84 27.28 9.34
CA ALA A 15 -3.59 26.20 8.41
C ALA A 15 -4.57 25.10 8.80
N ALA A 16 -5.80 25.21 8.30
CA ALA A 16 -6.63 24.03 8.14
C ALA A 16 -5.79 23.13 7.24
N GLY A 17 -5.14 22.13 7.84
CA GLY A 17 -4.52 21.06 7.08
C GLY A 17 -5.64 20.53 6.20
N ILE A 18 -5.56 20.81 4.91
CA ILE A 18 -6.42 20.15 3.95
C ILE A 18 -5.88 18.73 3.94
N ASP A 19 -6.43 17.90 4.82
CA ASP A 19 -6.26 16.46 4.71
C ASP A 19 -7.04 16.04 3.46
N ALA A 20 -6.36 16.17 2.32
CA ALA A 20 -6.98 16.12 1.00
C ALA A 20 -7.05 14.69 0.48
N GLY A 21 -7.12 13.69 1.36
CA GLY A 21 -7.32 12.31 0.95
C GLY A 21 -8.65 12.14 0.21
N HIS A 22 -8.65 11.40 -0.89
CA HIS A 22 -9.90 10.91 -1.47
C HIS A 22 -10.13 9.48 -0.98
N ASN A 23 -11.35 9.17 -0.52
CA ASN A 23 -11.64 7.85 0.01
C ASN A 23 -11.83 6.83 -1.12
N VAL A 24 -11.14 5.71 -0.99
CA VAL A 24 -11.21 4.57 -1.92
C VAL A 24 -11.72 3.35 -1.16
N THR A 25 -12.70 2.65 -1.74
CA THR A 25 -13.30 1.46 -1.15
C THR A 25 -12.28 0.32 -1.04
N ILE A 26 -12.27 -0.35 0.11
CA ILE A 26 -11.50 -1.57 0.32
C ILE A 26 -12.28 -2.76 -0.23
N SER A 27 -11.63 -3.59 -1.02
CA SER A 27 -12.13 -4.85 -1.55
C SER A 27 -11.31 -6.03 -1.03
N LEU A 28 -11.88 -7.23 -1.10
CA LEU A 28 -11.23 -8.49 -0.79
C LEU A 28 -10.98 -9.28 -2.07
N LEU A 29 -9.81 -9.92 -2.17
CA LEU A 29 -9.50 -10.81 -3.27
C LEU A 29 -9.79 -12.27 -2.88
N ASP A 30 -11.06 -12.67 -2.94
CA ASP A 30 -11.49 -14.01 -2.51
C ASP A 30 -10.80 -15.14 -3.29
N SER A 31 -10.49 -14.89 -4.57
CA SER A 31 -9.79 -15.84 -5.45
C SER A 31 -8.39 -16.23 -4.93
N ALA A 32 -7.78 -15.40 -4.07
CA ALA A 32 -6.48 -15.69 -3.47
C ALA A 32 -6.54 -16.85 -2.45
N ILE A 33 -7.69 -17.12 -1.81
CA ILE A 33 -7.83 -18.26 -0.88
C ILE A 33 -7.53 -19.58 -1.59
N ALA A 34 -8.12 -19.78 -2.77
CA ALA A 34 -7.92 -20.98 -3.58
C ALA A 34 -6.45 -21.17 -4.02
N ARG A 35 -5.66 -20.09 -4.00
CA ARG A 35 -4.24 -20.06 -4.35
C ARG A 35 -3.33 -20.23 -3.13
N GLY A 36 -3.91 -20.60 -1.98
CA GLY A 36 -3.17 -20.88 -0.76
C GLY A 36 -2.74 -19.63 -0.02
N ALA A 37 -3.48 -18.52 -0.12
CA ALA A 37 -3.35 -17.38 0.80
C ALA A 37 -3.51 -17.81 2.28
N ASP A 38 -3.35 -16.89 3.21
CA ASP A 38 -3.16 -17.15 4.64
C ASP A 38 -4.40 -17.61 5.42
N GLY A 39 -5.42 -18.12 4.72
CA GLY A 39 -6.71 -18.48 5.28
C GLY A 39 -7.75 -17.36 5.20
N THR A 40 -7.36 -16.10 4.93
CA THR A 40 -8.30 -15.02 4.62
C THR A 40 -8.00 -14.36 3.27
N PRO A 41 -8.98 -13.75 2.61
CA PRO A 41 -8.72 -12.97 1.41
C PRO A 41 -7.81 -11.78 1.76
N PRO A 42 -6.77 -11.49 0.97
CA PRO A 42 -6.03 -10.25 1.12
C PRO A 42 -6.89 -9.07 0.67
N ALA A 43 -6.69 -7.91 1.30
CA ALA A 43 -7.43 -6.70 1.02
C ALA A 43 -6.66 -5.76 0.09
N TYR A 44 -7.38 -5.00 -0.73
CA TYR A 44 -6.81 -3.96 -1.57
C TYR A 44 -7.78 -2.79 -1.76
N ALA A 45 -7.27 -1.64 -2.20
CA ALA A 45 -8.06 -0.49 -2.63
C ALA A 45 -7.58 -0.06 -4.01
N TYR A 46 -8.51 0.26 -4.90
CA TYR A 46 -8.22 0.56 -6.30
C TYR A 46 -8.91 1.84 -6.74
N SER A 47 -8.14 2.80 -7.22
CA SER A 47 -8.61 4.04 -7.86
C SER A 47 -8.24 3.97 -9.36
N PRO A 48 -9.23 3.92 -10.27
CA PRO A 48 -8.96 3.85 -11.70
C PRO A 48 -8.25 5.10 -12.23
N GLY A 49 -7.31 4.89 -13.16
CA GLY A 49 -6.67 5.96 -13.91
C GLY A 49 -7.64 6.65 -14.87
N PHE A 50 -7.28 7.85 -15.31
CA PHE A 50 -8.10 8.68 -16.18
C PHE A 50 -7.26 9.61 -17.07
N GLY A 51 -7.89 10.14 -18.13
CA GLY A 51 -7.22 11.00 -19.10
C GLY A 51 -5.96 10.35 -19.68
N ASP A 52 -4.86 11.08 -19.71
CA ASP A 52 -3.60 10.60 -20.29
C ASP A 52 -2.84 9.60 -19.38
N GLY A 53 -3.40 9.30 -18.20
CA GLY A 53 -2.82 8.42 -17.20
C GLY A 53 -3.30 6.97 -17.26
N VAL A 54 -4.28 6.65 -18.11
CA VAL A 54 -4.95 5.33 -18.17
C VAL A 54 -4.02 4.16 -18.53
N ASP A 55 -2.90 4.44 -19.21
CA ASP A 55 -1.91 3.41 -19.53
C ASP A 55 -0.83 3.25 -18.44
N ASN A 56 -0.96 3.94 -17.31
CA ASN A 56 0.05 3.98 -16.26
C ASN A 56 -0.48 3.43 -14.94
N TRP A 57 0.34 2.64 -14.27
CA TRP A 57 -0.05 1.84 -13.11
C TRP A 57 0.90 2.06 -11.95
N HIS A 58 0.34 2.26 -10.75
CA HIS A 58 1.08 2.41 -9.51
C HIS A 58 0.53 1.41 -8.49
N VAL A 59 1.35 0.42 -8.15
CA VAL A 59 1.06 -0.57 -7.11
C VAL A 59 1.81 -0.19 -5.84
N PHE A 60 1.07 0.00 -4.75
CA PHE A 60 1.60 0.37 -3.44
C PHE A 60 1.43 -0.79 -2.44
N LEU A 61 2.54 -1.24 -1.86
CA LEU A 61 2.60 -2.24 -0.80
C LEU A 61 2.59 -1.53 0.56
N GLU A 62 1.49 -1.64 1.29
CA GLU A 62 1.36 -1.03 2.61
C GLU A 62 1.86 -1.95 3.72
N ASN A 63 2.58 -1.37 4.69
CA ASN A 63 2.79 -1.99 5.98
C ASN A 63 1.56 -1.79 6.87
N VAL A 64 1.24 -2.80 7.67
CA VAL A 64 0.21 -2.69 8.70
C VAL A 64 0.91 -2.57 10.06
N ASP A 65 0.92 -1.40 10.68
CA ASP A 65 1.68 -1.14 11.93
C ASP A 65 1.32 -2.08 13.09
N ASP A 66 0.10 -2.63 13.10
CA ASP A 66 -0.40 -3.57 14.10
C ASP A 66 -0.48 -5.00 13.58
N CYS A 67 0.43 -5.36 12.65
CA CYS A 67 0.35 -6.59 11.88
C CYS A 67 0.17 -7.84 12.78
N LEU A 68 1.06 -8.01 13.76
CA LEU A 68 1.04 -9.17 14.65
C LEU A 68 -0.27 -9.30 15.45
N ASN A 69 -0.83 -8.20 15.95
CA ASN A 69 -2.10 -8.27 16.70
C ASN A 69 -3.28 -8.51 15.76
N ARG A 70 -3.25 -7.96 14.55
CA ARG A 70 -4.33 -8.13 13.57
C ARG A 70 -4.44 -9.55 13.05
N CYS A 71 -3.34 -10.27 12.91
CA CYS A 71 -3.36 -11.68 12.54
C CYS A 71 -3.92 -12.59 13.65
N ARG A 72 -4.01 -12.13 14.90
CA ARG A 72 -4.53 -12.91 16.03
C ARG A 72 -6.05 -12.87 16.17
N TYR A 73 -6.77 -12.09 15.36
CA TYR A 73 -8.23 -11.99 15.43
C TYR A 73 -8.94 -13.06 14.58
N PRO A 74 -10.11 -13.58 15.01
CA PRO A 74 -10.84 -14.63 14.30
C PRO A 74 -11.25 -14.29 12.85
N LEU A 75 -11.33 -13.00 12.51
CA LEU A 75 -11.71 -12.51 11.19
C LEU A 75 -10.51 -12.32 10.25
N GLY A 76 -9.28 -12.58 10.73
CA GLY A 76 -8.04 -12.29 10.01
C GLY A 76 -7.75 -10.80 9.85
N SER A 77 -6.57 -10.48 9.32
CA SER A 77 -6.11 -9.09 9.20
C SER A 77 -6.95 -8.26 8.23
N SER A 78 -7.51 -8.88 7.19
CA SER A 78 -8.21 -8.16 6.11
C SER A 78 -9.65 -7.77 6.48
N ALA A 79 -10.46 -8.66 7.06
CA ALA A 79 -11.82 -8.29 7.47
C ALA A 79 -11.81 -7.34 8.68
N LYS A 80 -10.81 -7.47 9.58
CA LYS A 80 -10.57 -6.46 10.61
C LYS A 80 -10.26 -5.10 9.99
N LEU A 81 -9.47 -5.04 8.90
CA LEU A 81 -9.20 -3.79 8.17
C LEU A 81 -10.48 -3.09 7.78
N ILE A 82 -11.35 -3.80 7.06
CA ILE A 82 -12.60 -3.26 6.51
C ILE A 82 -13.46 -2.69 7.64
N SER A 83 -13.63 -3.45 8.74
CA SER A 83 -14.41 -2.97 9.89
C SER A 83 -13.78 -1.76 10.57
N THR A 84 -12.45 -1.73 10.78
CA THR A 84 -11.75 -0.62 11.45
C THR A 84 -11.66 0.65 10.62
N LYS A 85 -11.75 0.54 9.29
CA LYS A 85 -11.62 1.64 8.34
C LYS A 85 -12.97 2.05 7.74
N ASN A 86 -14.09 1.56 8.28
CA ASN A 86 -15.44 1.81 7.73
C ASN A 86 -15.54 1.50 6.21
N GLY A 87 -14.82 0.48 5.75
CA GLY A 87 -14.83 0.01 4.36
C GLY A 87 -14.08 0.88 3.34
N SER A 88 -13.38 1.93 3.74
CA SER A 88 -12.62 2.78 2.81
C SER A 88 -11.31 3.31 3.43
N VAL A 89 -10.35 3.70 2.59
CA VAL A 89 -9.13 4.37 3.07
C VAL A 89 -8.90 5.65 2.28
N PRO A 90 -8.36 6.70 2.93
CA PRO A 90 -7.93 7.88 2.20
C PRO A 90 -6.67 7.56 1.39
N PHE A 91 -6.70 7.96 0.12
CA PHE A 91 -5.53 8.00 -0.75
C PHE A 91 -4.93 9.40 -0.71
N GLU A 92 -3.75 9.48 -0.12
CA GLU A 92 -3.00 10.71 0.16
C GLU A 92 -1.62 10.68 -0.51
N GLY A 93 -0.91 11.82 -0.51
CA GLY A 93 0.43 11.94 -1.07
C GLY A 93 0.50 11.42 -2.50
N MET A 94 1.44 10.51 -2.78
CA MET A 94 1.63 9.90 -4.10
C MET A 94 0.48 9.01 -4.59
N LEU A 95 -0.51 8.70 -3.75
CA LEU A 95 -1.73 7.96 -4.14
C LEU A 95 -2.91 8.89 -4.45
N ASN A 96 -2.80 10.18 -4.14
CA ASN A 96 -3.89 11.14 -4.29
C ASN A 96 -4.24 11.35 -5.78
N ASN A 97 -5.52 11.55 -6.10
CA ASN A 97 -5.99 11.79 -7.47
C ASN A 97 -6.07 13.27 -7.87
N ASN A 98 -5.62 14.17 -7.02
CA ASN A 98 -5.55 15.60 -7.27
C ASN A 98 -4.10 16.01 -7.55
N SER A 99 -3.87 16.61 -8.73
CA SER A 99 -2.55 17.04 -9.20
C SER A 99 -1.87 18.09 -8.32
N THR A 100 -2.62 18.78 -7.46
CA THR A 100 -2.04 19.70 -6.45
C THR A 100 -1.24 18.93 -5.40
N PHE A 101 -1.69 17.73 -5.04
CA PHE A 101 -1.06 16.88 -4.02
C PHE A 101 -0.18 15.78 -4.62
N ASN A 102 -0.50 15.34 -5.83
CA ASN A 102 0.20 14.30 -6.57
C ASN A 102 0.48 14.74 -8.02
N PRO A 103 1.39 15.70 -8.25
CA PRO A 103 1.61 16.25 -9.58
C PRO A 103 2.07 15.21 -10.60
N ASP A 104 2.74 14.14 -10.15
CA ASP A 104 3.38 13.16 -11.02
C ASP A 104 2.46 12.00 -11.43
N PHE A 105 1.58 11.54 -10.53
CA PHE A 105 0.85 10.28 -10.71
C PHE A 105 -0.66 10.40 -10.52
N TYR A 106 -1.23 11.60 -10.30
CA TYR A 106 -2.63 11.77 -9.90
C TYR A 106 -3.69 11.09 -10.78
N ASN A 107 -3.38 10.87 -12.06
CA ASN A 107 -4.30 10.28 -13.03
C ASN A 107 -3.96 8.84 -13.43
N TRP A 108 -3.00 8.21 -12.75
CA TRP A 108 -2.65 6.81 -12.96
C TRP A 108 -3.64 5.87 -12.28
N HIS A 109 -3.65 4.60 -12.69
CA HIS A 109 -4.28 3.54 -11.92
C HIS A 109 -3.52 3.35 -10.60
N MET A 110 -4.21 3.54 -9.47
CA MET A 110 -3.62 3.44 -8.13
C MET A 110 -4.16 2.19 -7.42
N PHE A 111 -3.27 1.26 -7.06
CA PHE A 111 -3.64 0.03 -6.38
C PHE A 111 -2.87 -0.15 -5.08
N LYS A 112 -3.56 -0.03 -3.95
CA LYS A 112 -2.97 -0.17 -2.61
C LYS A 112 -3.28 -1.57 -2.08
N ILE A 113 -2.25 -2.36 -1.81
CA ILE A 113 -2.37 -3.71 -1.26
C ILE A 113 -2.15 -3.63 0.25
N PHE A 114 -3.18 -4.02 1.00
CA PHE A 114 -3.11 -4.10 2.45
C PHE A 114 -2.80 -5.52 2.83
N TYR A 115 -1.59 -5.78 3.31
CA TYR A 115 -1.35 -7.11 3.81
C TYR A 115 -0.22 -7.21 4.83
N CYS A 116 -0.35 -8.24 5.64
CA CYS A 116 0.39 -8.46 6.85
C CYS A 116 0.66 -9.97 6.98
N ASP A 117 1.60 -10.43 6.16
CA ASP A 117 2.08 -11.81 6.17
C ASP A 117 3.14 -12.06 7.26
N GLY A 118 3.56 -11.01 7.95
CA GLY A 118 4.68 -11.06 8.89
C GLY A 118 6.05 -11.27 8.22
N SER A 119 6.15 -11.12 6.90
CA SER A 119 7.38 -11.41 6.16
C SER A 119 7.53 -10.61 4.87
N SER A 120 7.01 -9.38 4.83
CA SER A 120 7.22 -8.43 3.73
C SER A 120 6.90 -9.03 2.35
N PHE A 121 5.79 -9.75 2.25
CA PHE A 121 5.37 -10.45 1.03
C PHE A 121 6.38 -11.51 0.50
N MET A 122 7.33 -11.99 1.31
CA MET A 122 8.41 -12.88 0.82
C MET A 122 8.11 -14.36 1.02
N SER A 123 7.39 -14.70 2.08
CA SER A 123 7.30 -16.08 2.54
C SER A 123 6.40 -16.94 1.65
N ASN A 124 6.76 -18.21 1.56
CA ASN A 124 6.00 -19.22 0.84
C ASN A 124 6.13 -20.56 1.59
N VAL A 125 5.70 -20.58 2.85
CA VAL A 125 5.83 -21.74 3.73
C VAL A 125 4.49 -22.49 3.80
N GLU A 126 4.53 -23.82 3.70
CA GLU A 126 3.32 -24.64 3.87
C GLU A 126 2.93 -24.78 5.33
N ASP A 127 3.92 -24.94 6.20
CA ASP A 127 3.76 -25.09 7.64
C ASP A 127 3.01 -23.92 8.26
N VAL A 128 2.19 -24.25 9.26
CA VAL A 128 1.47 -23.27 10.09
C VAL A 128 2.28 -23.07 11.36
N ASP A 129 2.50 -21.82 11.75
CA ASP A 129 2.94 -21.50 13.10
C ASP A 129 1.80 -21.84 14.07
N THR A 130 1.87 -23.04 14.64
CA THR A 130 0.85 -23.57 15.55
C THR A 130 0.74 -22.77 16.85
N LYS A 131 1.77 -22.01 17.23
CA LYS A 131 1.76 -21.18 18.44
C LYS A 131 0.90 -19.93 18.26
N HIS A 132 0.93 -19.33 17.07
CA HIS A 132 0.22 -18.09 16.78
C HIS A 132 -0.94 -18.26 15.77
N ASN A 133 -1.13 -19.47 15.25
CA ASN A 133 -2.05 -19.81 14.17
C ASN A 133 -1.86 -18.94 12.92
N LEU A 134 -0.59 -18.75 12.53
CA LEU A 134 -0.20 -17.92 11.40
C LEU A 134 0.33 -18.76 10.26
N THR A 135 0.10 -18.31 9.03
CA THR A 135 0.76 -18.88 7.85
C THR A 135 1.58 -17.80 7.17
N TYR A 136 2.85 -18.12 6.91
CA TYR A 136 3.78 -17.21 6.25
C TYR A 136 3.71 -17.47 4.75
N ARG A 137 2.78 -16.79 4.07
CA ARG A 137 2.47 -16.98 2.64
C ARG A 137 2.40 -15.68 1.86
N GLY A 138 3.20 -14.69 2.24
CA GLY A 138 3.22 -13.37 1.63
C GLY A 138 3.45 -13.38 0.12
N ALA A 139 4.34 -14.25 -0.36
CA ALA A 139 4.65 -14.32 -1.79
C ALA A 139 3.45 -14.81 -2.62
N ARG A 140 2.63 -15.72 -2.07
CA ARG A 140 1.40 -16.19 -2.75
C ARG A 140 0.38 -15.07 -2.89
N ILE A 141 0.32 -14.18 -1.91
CA ILE A 141 -0.60 -13.05 -1.91
C ILE A 141 -0.13 -11.96 -2.85
N TYR A 142 1.18 -11.68 -2.87
CA TYR A 142 1.76 -10.84 -3.91
C TYR A 142 1.41 -11.37 -5.31
N ASP A 143 1.61 -12.66 -5.55
CA ASP A 143 1.33 -13.28 -6.85
C ASP A 143 -0.15 -13.21 -7.22
N ALA A 144 -1.04 -13.54 -6.30
CA ALA A 144 -2.48 -13.45 -6.52
C ALA A 144 -2.91 -12.00 -6.86
N MET A 145 -2.35 -10.99 -6.18
CA MET A 145 -2.66 -9.59 -6.47
C MET A 145 -2.15 -9.14 -7.84
N MET A 146 -0.92 -9.51 -8.20
CA MET A 146 -0.38 -9.18 -9.52
C MET A 146 -1.20 -9.85 -10.63
N GLU A 147 -1.57 -11.10 -10.45
CA GLU A 147 -2.41 -11.84 -11.41
C GLU A 147 -3.81 -11.26 -11.56
N GLU A 148 -4.39 -10.65 -10.51
CA GLU A 148 -5.67 -9.94 -10.60
C GLU A 148 -5.53 -8.66 -11.43
N LEU A 149 -4.42 -7.94 -11.26
CA LEU A 149 -4.14 -6.65 -11.90
C LEU A 149 -3.81 -6.77 -13.39
N LEU A 150 -3.08 -7.81 -13.79
CA LEU A 150 -2.63 -7.99 -15.17
C LEU A 150 -3.77 -7.98 -16.21
N PRO A 151 -4.85 -8.78 -16.09
CA PRO A 151 -5.90 -8.87 -17.09
C PRO A 151 -6.80 -7.62 -17.14
N ILE A 152 -6.89 -6.84 -16.06
CA ILE A 152 -7.70 -5.60 -16.04
C ILE A 152 -6.99 -4.41 -16.71
N GLY A 153 -5.77 -4.62 -17.21
CA GLY A 153 -5.06 -3.66 -18.06
C GLY A 153 -3.58 -3.50 -17.72
N MET A 154 -3.15 -3.87 -16.51
CA MET A 154 -1.77 -3.66 -16.06
C MET A 154 -0.76 -4.37 -16.97
N GLY A 155 -1.09 -5.54 -17.52
CA GLY A 155 -0.19 -6.28 -18.41
C GLY A 155 0.24 -5.51 -19.67
N ASN A 156 -0.54 -4.50 -20.08
CA ASN A 156 -0.27 -3.64 -21.24
C ASN A 156 0.22 -2.24 -20.83
N ALA A 157 0.62 -2.04 -19.58
CA ALA A 157 1.03 -0.74 -19.07
C ALA A 157 2.17 -0.12 -19.90
N LYS A 158 2.07 1.19 -20.14
CA LYS A 158 3.17 2.03 -20.65
C LYS A 158 4.19 2.31 -19.55
N ASN A 159 3.72 2.67 -18.37
CA ASN A 159 4.54 2.88 -17.18
C ASN A 159 3.96 2.07 -16.01
N ALA A 160 4.83 1.42 -15.25
CA ALA A 160 4.46 0.71 -14.03
C ALA A 160 5.40 1.11 -12.89
N LEU A 161 4.83 1.46 -11.74
CA LEU A 161 5.54 1.81 -10.53
C LEU A 161 5.14 0.83 -9.42
N LEU A 162 6.13 0.13 -8.85
CA LEU A 162 5.95 -0.58 -7.59
C LEU A 162 6.58 0.25 -6.48
N SER A 163 5.83 0.49 -5.42
CA SER A 163 6.36 1.19 -4.24
C SER A 163 5.83 0.62 -2.94
N GLY A 164 6.44 0.99 -1.83
CA GLY A 164 5.90 0.70 -0.52
C GLY A 164 6.68 1.40 0.58
N THR A 165 6.11 1.39 1.78
CA THR A 165 6.67 2.03 2.98
C THR A 165 6.99 0.96 4.03
N SER A 166 8.09 1.12 4.78
CA SER A 166 8.51 0.21 5.86
C SER A 166 8.64 -1.25 5.37
N ALA A 167 7.92 -2.21 5.95
CA ALA A 167 7.89 -3.60 5.49
C ALA A 167 7.48 -3.75 4.01
N GLY A 168 6.62 -2.86 3.49
CA GLY A 168 6.25 -2.79 2.07
C GLY A 168 7.34 -2.17 1.19
N GLY A 169 8.16 -1.28 1.76
CA GLY A 169 9.36 -0.76 1.09
C GLY A 169 10.40 -1.87 0.92
N LEU A 170 10.64 -2.66 1.97
CA LEU A 170 11.47 -3.86 1.89
C LEU A 170 10.91 -4.85 0.85
N ALA A 171 9.61 -5.11 0.89
CA ALA A 171 8.92 -5.95 -0.11
C ALA A 171 9.15 -5.43 -1.54
N THR A 172 9.11 -4.11 -1.74
CA THR A 172 9.39 -3.48 -3.04
C THR A 172 10.78 -3.83 -3.52
N ILE A 173 11.82 -3.68 -2.67
CA ILE A 173 13.21 -4.05 -3.01
C ILE A 173 13.27 -5.51 -3.47
N LEU A 174 12.64 -6.40 -2.72
CA LEU A 174 12.76 -7.84 -2.90
C LEU A 174 11.97 -8.38 -4.10
N HIS A 175 10.90 -7.70 -4.49
CA HIS A 175 10.06 -8.08 -5.63
C HIS A 175 10.37 -7.30 -6.91
N CYS A 176 11.40 -6.44 -6.95
CA CYS A 176 11.72 -5.61 -8.11
C CYS A 176 11.81 -6.41 -9.41
N ASP A 177 12.66 -7.43 -9.43
CA ASP A 177 12.92 -8.25 -10.63
C ASP A 177 11.67 -9.04 -11.03
N LYS A 178 10.93 -9.55 -10.05
CA LYS A 178 9.68 -10.29 -10.28
C LYS A 178 8.62 -9.39 -10.91
N PHE A 179 8.41 -8.19 -10.36
CA PHE A 179 7.48 -7.21 -10.91
C PHE A 179 7.89 -6.80 -12.33
N GLN A 180 9.17 -6.52 -12.56
CA GLN A 180 9.66 -6.17 -13.90
C GLN A 180 9.38 -7.26 -14.93
N SER A 181 9.52 -8.53 -14.52
CA SER A 181 9.31 -9.68 -15.40
C SER A 181 7.86 -9.86 -15.88
N LEU A 182 6.89 -9.19 -15.24
CA LEU A 182 5.47 -9.25 -15.63
C LEU A 182 5.16 -8.46 -16.91
N PHE A 183 6.04 -7.56 -17.32
CA PHE A 183 5.76 -6.60 -18.39
C PHE A 183 6.61 -6.84 -19.65
N HIS A 184 6.13 -6.30 -20.77
CA HIS A 184 6.92 -6.24 -22.00
C HIS A 184 8.17 -5.37 -21.82
N LYS A 185 9.24 -5.67 -22.59
CA LYS A 185 10.50 -4.89 -22.55
C LYS A 185 10.32 -3.40 -22.88
N THR A 186 9.21 -3.03 -23.52
CA THR A 186 8.86 -1.65 -23.86
C THR A 186 8.23 -0.88 -22.70
N THR A 187 7.70 -1.58 -21.68
CA THR A 187 7.11 -0.95 -20.50
C THR A 187 8.20 -0.35 -19.63
N ARG A 188 8.01 0.90 -19.20
CA ARG A 188 8.90 1.55 -18.24
C ARG A 188 8.50 1.15 -16.83
N VAL A 189 9.28 0.27 -16.22
CA VAL A 189 9.07 -0.18 -14.84
C VAL A 189 10.00 0.58 -13.89
N LYS A 190 9.46 1.04 -12.75
CA LYS A 190 10.19 1.76 -11.69
C LYS A 190 9.80 1.26 -10.30
N PHE A 191 10.69 1.52 -9.35
CA PHE A 191 10.59 1.05 -7.98
C PHE A 191 10.87 2.18 -7.00
N VAL A 192 10.06 2.30 -5.95
CA VAL A 192 10.29 3.26 -4.85
C VAL A 192 10.13 2.54 -3.52
N SER A 193 11.26 2.28 -2.87
CA SER A 193 11.28 1.76 -1.50
C SER A 193 11.40 2.92 -0.53
N ASP A 194 10.28 3.31 0.09
CA ASP A 194 10.25 4.27 1.17
C ASP A 194 10.48 3.55 2.51
N THR A 195 11.40 4.04 3.34
CA THR A 195 11.75 3.47 4.68
C THR A 195 11.96 1.94 4.73
N GLY A 196 12.29 1.31 3.60
CA GLY A 196 12.40 -0.16 3.46
C GLY A 196 13.81 -0.73 3.58
N PHE A 197 14.83 0.11 3.77
CA PHE A 197 16.21 -0.32 3.92
C PHE A 197 16.57 -0.43 5.40
N PHE A 198 16.85 -1.65 5.85
CA PHE A 198 17.21 -1.96 7.24
C PHE A 198 18.68 -2.37 7.32
N VAL A 199 19.43 -1.75 8.23
CA VAL A 199 20.81 -2.12 8.50
C VAL A 199 20.81 -3.25 9.52
N HIS A 200 21.43 -4.38 9.18
CA HIS A 200 21.70 -5.43 10.14
C HIS A 200 22.89 -5.02 11.01
N GLY A 201 22.62 -4.49 12.20
CA GLY A 201 23.61 -4.05 13.17
C GLY A 201 23.25 -4.53 14.57
N GLN A 202 24.19 -4.38 15.50
CA GLN A 202 23.93 -4.63 16.91
C GLN A 202 23.04 -3.51 17.47
N ASP A 203 22.04 -3.90 18.26
CA ASP A 203 21.22 -2.92 18.96
C ASP A 203 22.05 -2.15 19.96
N TYR A 204 21.71 -0.88 20.17
CA TYR A 204 22.50 0.02 21.03
C TYR A 204 22.49 -0.39 22.51
N LEU A 205 21.60 -1.32 22.89
CA LEU A 205 21.36 -1.76 24.27
C LEU A 205 21.70 -3.23 24.52
N ASP A 206 22.27 -3.94 23.52
CA ASP A 206 22.75 -5.32 23.64
C ASP A 206 24.24 -5.39 23.98
#